data_AF-A0A7S1J158-F1
#
_entry.id   AF-A0A7S1J158-F1
#
_cell.length_a   1.000
_cell.length_b   1.000
_cell.length_c   1.000
_cell.angle_alpha   90.00
_cell.angle_beta   90.00
_cell.angle_gamma   90.00
#
_symmetry.space_group_name_H-M   'P 1'
#
loop_
_entity.id
_entity.type
_entity.pdbx_description
1 polymer ?
#
loop_
_entity_poly.entity_id
_entity_poly.type
_entity_poly.pdbx_seq_one_letter_code
_entity_poly.pdbx_strand_id
1 'polypeptide(L)'
;FFGPCVRRVWMAPLPVYVNVYDLAGDSWLSAMRVKVYHSAIEVYGREYGYGGSDDEESSPEQGAQSGLFTIYPGTYRDDYLYHIKLGEIEMTIEELKEVVARFNH
;
A
#
# COMPACT_ATOMS: atom_id res chain seq x y z
N PHE A 1 -12.85 39.66 -18.20
CA PHE A 1 -12.55 38.88 -16.98
C PHE A 1 -11.90 37.57 -17.40
N PHE A 2 -10.57 37.53 -17.47
CA PHE A 2 -9.83 36.26 -17.60
C PHE A 2 -9.33 35.90 -16.20
N GLY A 3 -9.92 34.88 -15.60
CA GLY A 3 -9.42 34.31 -14.35
C GLY A 3 -8.08 33.61 -14.58
N PRO A 4 -7.25 33.44 -13.54
CA PRO A 4 -5.98 32.72 -13.67
C PRO A 4 -6.25 31.29 -14.16
N CYS A 5 -5.68 30.96 -15.31
CA CYS A 5 -5.66 29.59 -15.82
C CYS A 5 -4.71 28.80 -14.91
N VAL A 6 -5.28 28.04 -13.97
CA VAL A 6 -4.52 27.09 -13.18
C VAL A 6 -4.03 26.01 -14.14
N ARG A 7 -2.78 26.12 -14.58
CA ARG A 7 -2.09 25.03 -15.28
C ARG A 7 -1.99 23.87 -14.29
N ARG A 8 -2.86 22.87 -14.42
CA ARG A 8 -2.66 21.57 -13.83
C ARG A 8 -1.35 21.04 -14.43
N VAL A 9 -0.30 20.97 -13.63
CA VAL A 9 0.96 20.38 -14.05
C VAL A 9 0.65 18.92 -14.34
N TRP A 10 0.70 18.53 -15.61
CA TRP A 10 0.53 17.14 -16.00
C TRP A 10 1.75 16.38 -15.47
N MET A 11 1.59 15.69 -14.34
CA MET A 11 2.54 14.65 -13.95
C MET A 11 2.32 13.47 -14.89
N ALA A 12 3.41 12.84 -15.32
CA ALA A 12 3.32 11.60 -16.07
C ALA A 12 2.54 10.56 -15.24
N PRO A 13 1.70 9.72 -15.87
CA PRO A 13 0.99 8.67 -15.16
C PRO A 13 1.97 7.78 -14.40
N LEU A 14 1.73 7.57 -13.11
CA LEU A 14 2.58 6.77 -12.25
C LEU A 14 1.98 5.39 -12.06
N PRO A 15 2.79 4.32 -12.17
CA PRO A 15 2.29 2.97 -12.03
C PRO A 15 1.85 2.70 -10.60
N VAL A 16 0.75 1.96 -10.48
CA VAL A 16 0.24 1.41 -9.22
C VAL A 16 0.38 -0.09 -9.28
N TYR A 17 0.88 -0.68 -8.21
CA TYR A 17 1.04 -2.12 -8.08
C TYR A 17 0.22 -2.66 -6.91
N VAL A 18 -0.12 -3.94 -6.99
CA VAL A 18 -0.56 -4.73 -5.84
C VAL A 18 0.53 -5.74 -5.50
N ASN A 19 0.94 -5.70 -4.25
CA ASN A 19 1.85 -6.65 -3.64
C ASN A 19 1.00 -7.73 -2.98
N VAL A 20 1.27 -9.00 -3.30
CA VAL A 20 0.51 -10.15 -2.79
C VAL A 20 1.45 -11.08 -2.03
N TYR A 21 1.02 -11.44 -0.82
CA TYR A 21 1.73 -12.26 0.15
C TYR A 21 0.94 -13.53 0.46
N ASP A 22 1.62 -14.62 0.80
CA ASP A 22 0.98 -15.84 1.31
C ASP A 22 1.21 -15.99 2.81
N LEU A 23 0.20 -15.62 3.59
CA LEU A 23 0.21 -15.74 5.04
C LEU A 23 0.02 -17.18 5.53
N ALA A 24 -0.24 -18.15 4.66
CA ALA A 24 -0.34 -19.55 5.09
C ALA A 24 1.02 -20.06 5.60
N GLY A 25 2.14 -19.53 5.10
CA GLY A 25 3.50 -19.93 5.46
C GLY A 25 3.69 -21.45 5.49
N ASP A 26 4.44 -21.94 6.47
CA ASP A 26 4.63 -23.37 6.74
C ASP A 26 3.53 -24.00 7.62
N SER A 27 2.33 -23.41 7.67
CA SER A 27 1.22 -23.95 8.45
C SER A 27 0.65 -25.23 7.83
N TRP A 28 -0.16 -25.99 8.59
CA TRP A 28 -0.85 -27.19 8.09
C TRP A 28 -1.73 -26.91 6.85
N LEU A 29 -2.15 -25.65 6.63
CA LEU A 29 -2.89 -25.24 5.44
C LEU A 29 -2.06 -25.38 4.17
N SER A 30 -0.74 -25.10 4.24
CA SER A 30 0.14 -25.25 3.09
C SER A 30 0.30 -26.72 2.69
N ALA A 31 0.32 -27.64 3.67
CA ALA A 31 0.30 -29.08 3.43
C ALA A 31 -0.99 -29.56 2.72
N MET A 32 -2.11 -28.85 2.94
CA MET A 32 -3.37 -29.06 2.21
C MET A 32 -3.46 -28.27 0.90
N ARG A 33 -2.39 -27.60 0.48
CA ARG A 33 -2.33 -26.75 -0.72
C ARG A 33 -3.30 -25.57 -0.66
N VAL A 34 -3.67 -25.14 0.54
CA VAL A 34 -4.48 -23.94 0.80
C VAL A 34 -3.52 -22.76 1.02
N LYS A 35 -3.83 -21.62 0.39
CA LYS A 35 -3.08 -20.37 0.52
C LYS A 35 -3.94 -19.30 1.16
N VAL A 36 -3.33 -18.43 1.95
CA VAL A 36 -4.02 -17.30 2.60
C VAL A 36 -3.41 -16.02 2.08
N TYR A 37 -4.10 -15.37 1.15
CA TYR A 37 -3.54 -14.19 0.51
C TYR A 37 -3.77 -12.92 1.34
N HIS A 38 -2.70 -12.17 1.54
CA HIS A 38 -2.75 -10.78 1.98
C HIS A 38 -2.20 -9.88 0.88
N SER A 39 -2.72 -8.66 0.79
CA SER A 39 -2.31 -7.74 -0.26
C SER A 39 -2.22 -6.31 0.24
N ALA A 40 -1.31 -5.57 -0.37
CA ALA A 40 -1.11 -4.15 -0.13
C ALA A 40 -0.91 -3.42 -1.46
N ILE A 41 -1.19 -2.12 -1.46
CA ILE A 41 -1.10 -1.28 -2.66
C ILE A 41 0.21 -0.50 -2.64
N GLU A 42 0.99 -0.60 -3.71
CA GLU A 42 2.22 0.16 -3.86
C GLU A 42 2.05 1.31 -4.84
N VAL A 43 2.39 2.52 -4.37
CA VAL A 43 2.40 3.77 -5.14
C VAL A 43 3.55 4.63 -4.64
N TYR A 44 4.25 5.32 -5.55
CA TYR A 44 5.38 6.19 -5.18
C TYR A 44 6.49 5.45 -4.37
N GLY A 45 6.66 4.14 -4.60
CA GLY A 45 7.64 3.31 -3.88
C GLY A 45 7.30 3.13 -2.38
N ARG A 46 6.04 3.37 -2.01
CA ARG A 46 5.49 3.12 -0.67
C ARG A 46 4.37 2.11 -0.79
N GLU A 47 4.38 1.15 0.12
CA GLU A 47 3.33 0.14 0.21
C GLU A 47 2.38 0.50 1.34
N TYR A 48 1.08 0.51 1.00
CA TYR A 48 -0.03 0.87 1.87
C TYR A 48 -0.84 -0.38 2.17
N GLY A 49 -0.87 -0.76 3.44
CA GLY A 49 -1.65 -1.88 3.95
C GLY A 49 -2.71 -1.41 4.94
N TYR A 50 -3.72 -2.24 5.16
CA TYR A 50 -4.70 -2.04 6.21
C TYR A 50 -4.80 -3.30 7.06
N GLY A 51 -4.62 -3.17 8.37
CA GLY A 51 -4.62 -4.30 9.28
C GLY A 51 -4.15 -3.95 10.68
N GLY A 52 -4.09 -4.97 11.55
CA GLY A 52 -3.41 -4.87 12.84
C GLY A 52 -1.92 -5.07 12.65
N SER A 53 -1.12 -4.11 13.12
CA SER A 53 0.32 -4.29 13.25
C SER A 53 0.69 -4.24 14.72
N ASP A 54 1.41 -5.27 15.17
CA ASP A 54 2.04 -5.30 16.49
C ASP A 54 3.40 -4.58 16.47
N ASP A 55 3.87 -4.21 15.28
CA ASP A 55 5.22 -3.70 15.02
C ASP A 55 5.24 -2.17 15.01
N GLU A 56 5.68 -1.57 16.12
CA GLU A 56 5.89 -0.11 16.25
C GLU A 56 6.87 0.45 15.20
N GLU A 57 7.73 -0.40 14.62
CA GLU A 57 8.69 -0.01 13.57
C GLU A 57 8.02 0.22 12.21
N SER A 58 6.90 -0.47 11.94
CA SER A 58 6.16 -0.36 10.68
C SER A 58 5.26 0.87 10.61
N SER A 59 4.95 1.47 11.76
CA SER A 59 4.18 2.70 11.91
C SER A 59 4.64 3.47 13.16
N PRO A 60 5.81 4.15 13.11
CA PRO A 60 6.38 4.85 14.27
C PRO A 60 5.50 6.00 14.79
N GLU A 61 4.53 6.45 13.99
CA GLU A 61 3.58 7.50 14.36
C GLU A 61 2.27 6.96 14.96
N GLN A 62 2.01 5.64 14.88
CA GLN A 62 0.70 5.06 15.24
C GLN A 62 0.76 3.98 16.34
N GLY A 63 1.96 3.47 16.69
CA GLY A 63 2.11 2.42 17.72
C GLY A 63 1.42 1.10 17.34
N ALA A 64 1.33 0.16 18.28
CA ALA A 64 0.56 -1.08 18.09
C ALA A 64 -0.94 -0.77 17.96
N GLN A 65 -1.42 -0.54 16.73
CA GLN A 65 -2.79 -0.19 16.42
C GLN A 65 -3.25 -0.86 15.12
N SER A 66 -4.56 -1.15 15.07
CA SER A 66 -5.23 -1.55 13.83
C SER A 66 -5.55 -0.32 13.00
N GLY A 67 -5.15 -0.31 11.73
CA GLY A 67 -5.37 0.85 10.87
C GLY A 67 -4.62 0.78 9.55
N LEU A 68 -4.53 1.93 8.90
CA LEU A 68 -3.76 2.10 7.68
C LEU A 68 -2.29 2.35 8.03
N PHE A 69 -1.40 1.47 7.56
CA PHE A 69 0.03 1.57 7.77
C PHE A 69 0.79 1.72 6.44
N THR A 70 2.01 2.22 6.50
CA THR A 70 2.86 2.44 5.32
C THR A 70 4.25 1.87 5.55
N ILE A 71 4.70 0.99 4.66
CA ILE A 71 6.01 0.35 4.73
C ILE A 71 6.77 0.49 3.41
N TYR A 72 8.01 0.02 3.40
CA TYR A 72 8.72 -0.19 2.15
C TYR A 72 8.22 -1.49 1.48
N PRO A 73 8.09 -1.51 0.14
CA PRO A 73 7.63 -2.71 -0.55
C PRO A 73 8.47 -3.94 -0.23
N GLY A 74 7.80 -5.06 0.05
CA GLY A 74 8.45 -6.34 0.32
C GLY A 74 9.24 -6.43 1.63
N THR A 75 9.12 -5.44 2.53
CA THR A 75 9.82 -5.48 3.83
C THR A 75 8.98 -6.02 4.98
N TYR A 76 7.69 -6.30 4.77
CA TYR A 76 6.83 -6.82 5.84
C TYR A 76 7.24 -8.24 6.25
N ARG A 77 7.35 -9.14 5.28
CA ARG A 77 7.69 -10.57 5.46
C ARG A 77 8.34 -11.10 4.19
N ASP A 78 9.13 -12.17 4.33
CA ASP A 78 9.77 -12.89 3.22
C ASP A 78 8.78 -13.64 2.30
N ASP A 79 7.47 -13.60 2.63
CA ASP A 79 6.39 -14.35 1.97
C ASP A 79 5.85 -13.66 0.69
N TYR A 80 6.68 -12.81 0.07
CA TYR A 80 6.32 -12.00 -1.10
C TYR A 80 6.18 -12.86 -2.36
N LEU A 81 4.96 -12.99 -2.88
CA LEU A 81 4.68 -13.84 -4.03
C LEU A 81 4.64 -13.08 -5.36
N TYR A 82 3.88 -11.99 -5.41
CA TYR A 82 3.57 -11.34 -6.69
C TYR A 82 3.63 -9.81 -6.58
N HIS A 83 4.21 -9.23 -7.63
CA HIS A 83 4.19 -7.81 -7.93
C HIS A 83 3.36 -7.60 -9.20
N ILE A 84 2.12 -7.11 -9.08
CA ILE A 84 1.21 -7.03 -10.23
C ILE A 84 0.87 -5.56 -10.50
N LYS A 85 1.18 -5.07 -11.70
CA LYS A 85 0.76 -3.73 -12.13
C LYS A 85 -0.77 -3.70 -12.25
N LEU A 86 -1.41 -2.88 -11.41
CA LEU A 86 -2.86 -2.65 -11.46
C LEU A 86 -3.23 -1.64 -12.54
N GLY A 87 -2.40 -0.61 -12.70
CA GLY A 87 -2.70 0.51 -13.60
C GLY A 87 -1.77 1.68 -13.38
N GLU A 88 -2.27 2.87 -13.70
CA GLU A 88 -1.56 4.13 -13.55
C GLU A 88 -2.48 5.18 -12.93
N ILE A 89 -1.90 6.14 -12.22
CA ILE A 89 -2.60 7.27 -11.60
C ILE A 89 -1.97 8.59 -12.02
N GLU A 90 -2.78 9.64 -12.07
CA GLU A 90 -2.33 11.01 -12.37
C GLU A 90 -2.26 11.90 -11.10
N MET A 91 -2.55 11.33 -9.92
CA MET A 91 -2.62 12.08 -8.67
C MET A 91 -1.22 12.40 -8.10
N THR A 92 -1.08 13.54 -7.44
CA THR A 92 0.17 13.94 -6.77
C THR A 92 0.35 13.19 -5.44
N ILE A 93 1.56 13.27 -4.87
CA ILE A 93 1.84 12.68 -3.55
C ILE A 93 1.06 13.38 -2.43
N GLU A 94 0.77 14.68 -2.57
CA GLU A 94 -0.04 15.44 -1.62
C GLU A 94 -1.50 14.99 -1.66
N GLU A 95 -2.07 14.85 -2.86
CA GLU A 95 -3.44 14.33 -3.04
C GLU A 95 -3.54 12.89 -2.51
N LEU A 96 -2.51 12.07 -2.71
CA LEU A 96 -2.48 10.71 -2.17
C LEU A 96 -2.48 10.71 -0.64
N LYS A 97 -1.70 11.60 -0.01
CA LYS A 97 -1.68 11.77 1.46
C LYS A 97 -3.04 12.21 1.99
N GLU A 98 -3.75 13.09 1.29
CA GLU A 98 -5.11 13.51 1.66
C GLU A 98 -6.10 12.34 1.59
N VAL A 99 -6.02 11.52 0.53
CA VAL A 99 -6.84 10.31 0.39
C VAL A 99 -6.55 9.33 1.51
N VAL A 100 -5.28 9.06 1.79
CA VAL A 100 -4.83 8.19 2.89
C VAL A 100 -5.34 8.70 4.24
N ALA A 101 -5.17 10.00 4.53
CA ALA A 101 -5.64 10.61 5.78
C ALA A 101 -7.16 10.48 5.95
N ARG A 102 -7.93 10.56 4.86
CA ARG A 102 -9.38 10.37 4.86
C ARG A 102 -9.81 8.94 5.20
N PHE A 103 -8.97 7.94 4.97
CA PHE A 103 -9.31 6.54 5.30
C PHE A 103 -8.88 6.13 6.71
N ASN A 104 -8.11 6.98 7.40
CA ASN A 104 -7.57 6.69 8.73
C ASN A 104 -8.45 7.25 9.87
N HIS A 105 -9.78 7.08 9.77
CA HIS A 105 -10.77 7.59 10.73
C HIS A 105 -11.09 6.59 11.86
#